data_AF-A0A1W9I8Y3-F1
#
_entry.id   AF-A0A1W9I8Y3-F1
#
_cell.length_a   1.000
_cell.length_b   1.000
_cell.length_c   1.000
_cell.angle_alpha   90.00
_cell.angle_beta   90.00
_cell.angle_gamma   90.00
#
_symmetry.space_group_name_H-M   'P 1'
#
loop_
_entity.id
_entity.type
_entity.pdbx_description
1 polymer ?
#
loop_
_entity_poly.entity_id
_entity_poly.type
_entity_poly.pdbx_seq_one_letter_code
_entity_poly.pdbx_strand_id
1 'polypeptide(L)'
;MTMNQAKYGLAVVAGIILSTVVGLAAETVEIETFVKARIEIGEMMMNYFQGGPQFAEGQRPSPEQMKEMGADINAKLTTLLAKHNLTIADYRKRSPEIFADDAAVKGFLNGHPDLKKRYEALPLDRMGRGGSTGRGY
;
A
#
# COMPACT_ATOMS: atom_id res chain seq x y z
N MET A 1 -7.21 -28.18 -57.12
CA MET A 1 -8.23 -27.99 -56.07
C MET A 1 -7.47 -27.70 -54.77
N THR A 2 -7.20 -26.42 -54.52
CA THR A 2 -6.36 -25.91 -53.42
C THR A 2 -7.22 -25.70 -52.18
N MET A 3 -7.00 -26.51 -51.14
CA MET A 3 -7.82 -26.51 -49.93
C MET A 3 -7.03 -25.97 -48.73
N ASN A 4 -7.54 -24.87 -48.16
CA ASN A 4 -7.46 -24.40 -46.77
C ASN A 4 -6.09 -24.41 -46.05
N GLN A 5 -5.37 -23.29 -46.14
CA GLN A 5 -4.25 -22.96 -45.22
C GLN A 5 -4.44 -21.63 -44.47
N ALA A 6 -5.61 -20.97 -44.59
CA ALA A 6 -5.79 -19.59 -44.13
C ALA A 6 -6.54 -19.41 -42.79
N LYS A 7 -6.75 -20.47 -41.98
CA LYS A 7 -7.61 -20.37 -40.77
C LYS A 7 -6.93 -20.55 -39.41
N TYR A 8 -5.61 -20.80 -39.35
CA TYR A 8 -4.91 -21.03 -38.07
C TYR A 8 -4.02 -19.86 -37.60
N GLY A 9 -3.92 -18.77 -38.37
CA GLY A 9 -3.06 -17.63 -38.03
C GLY A 9 -3.66 -16.61 -37.05
N LEU A 10 -4.98 -16.62 -36.80
CA LEU A 10 -5.66 -15.57 -36.03
C LEU A 10 -5.95 -15.94 -34.56
N ALA A 11 -5.78 -17.21 -34.17
CA ALA A 11 -6.10 -17.68 -32.81
C ALA A 11 -4.94 -17.54 -31.82
N VAL A 12 -3.69 -17.50 -32.29
CA VAL A 12 -2.51 -17.47 -31.40
C VAL A 12 -2.18 -16.05 -30.92
N VAL A 13 -2.49 -15.02 -31.72
CA VAL A 13 -2.21 -13.62 -31.35
C VAL A 13 -3.21 -13.09 -30.30
N ALA A 14 -4.44 -13.61 -30.26
CA ALA A 14 -5.45 -13.19 -29.28
C ALA A 14 -5.17 -13.73 -27.85
N GLY A 15 -4.54 -14.90 -27.72
CA GLY A 15 -4.25 -15.51 -26.40
C GLY A 15 -3.10 -14.84 -25.63
N ILE A 16 -2.12 -14.26 -26.34
CA ILE A 16 -0.98 -13.58 -25.73
C ILE A 16 -1.38 -12.21 -25.17
N ILE A 17 -2.31 -11.51 -25.84
CA ILE A 17 -2.79 -10.18 -25.39
C ILE A 17 -3.69 -10.30 -24.14
N LEU A 18 -4.45 -11.39 -23.99
CA LEU A 18 -5.27 -11.63 -22.80
C LEU A 18 -4.44 -11.91 -21.54
N SER A 19 -3.26 -12.52 -21.68
CA SER A 19 -2.44 -12.90 -20.53
C SER A 19 -1.66 -11.72 -19.93
N THR A 20 -1.25 -10.74 -20.75
CA THR A 20 -0.57 -9.53 -20.27
C THR A 20 -1.52 -8.53 -19.61
N VAL A 21 -2.77 -8.46 -20.08
CA VAL A 21 -3.79 -7.57 -19.49
C VAL A 21 -4.22 -8.03 -18.09
N VAL A 22 -4.33 -9.33 -17.85
CA VAL A 22 -4.74 -9.86 -16.52
C VAL A 22 -3.66 -9.64 -15.46
N GLY A 23 -2.37 -9.75 -15.83
CA GLY A 23 -1.25 -9.45 -14.93
C GLY A 23 -1.23 -7.97 -14.51
N LEU A 24 -1.38 -7.06 -15.49
CA LEU A 24 -1.45 -5.62 -15.23
C LEU A 24 -2.66 -5.23 -14.36
N ALA A 25 -3.81 -5.86 -14.56
CA ALA A 25 -5.00 -5.57 -13.76
C ALA A 25 -4.87 -6.07 -12.31
N ALA A 26 -4.19 -7.19 -12.08
CA ALA A 26 -3.91 -7.68 -10.73
C ALA A 26 -2.93 -6.77 -9.99
N GLU A 27 -1.86 -6.31 -10.67
CA GLU A 27 -0.88 -5.39 -10.11
C GLU A 27 -1.48 -4.01 -9.81
N THR A 28 -2.35 -3.47 -10.68
CA THR A 28 -3.00 -2.18 -10.43
C THR A 28 -3.99 -2.23 -9.26
N VAL A 29 -4.74 -3.34 -9.12
CA VAL A 29 -5.65 -3.54 -7.99
C VAL A 29 -4.87 -3.70 -6.67
N GLU A 30 -3.74 -4.41 -6.68
CA GLU A 30 -2.87 -4.47 -5.51
C GLU A 30 -2.30 -3.09 -5.16
N ILE A 31 -1.74 -2.35 -6.11
CA ILE A 31 -1.20 -1.00 -5.85
C ILE A 31 -2.28 -0.10 -5.27
N GLU A 32 -3.48 -0.09 -5.86
CA GLU A 32 -4.61 0.67 -5.36
C GLU A 32 -4.94 0.31 -3.90
N THR A 33 -5.06 -0.99 -3.61
CA THR A 33 -5.41 -1.52 -2.29
C THR A 33 -4.35 -1.13 -1.26
N PHE A 34 -3.07 -1.30 -1.58
CA PHE A 34 -1.97 -1.00 -0.68
C PHE A 34 -1.77 0.50 -0.48
N VAL A 35 -1.93 1.32 -1.53
CA VAL A 35 -1.85 2.79 -1.42
C VAL A 35 -2.98 3.31 -0.54
N LYS A 36 -4.22 2.87 -0.76
CA LYS A 36 -5.36 3.26 0.09
C LYS A 36 -5.17 2.80 1.53
N ALA A 37 -4.76 1.55 1.74
CA ALA A 37 -4.44 1.03 3.06
C ALA A 37 -3.35 1.87 3.75
N ARG A 38 -2.28 2.26 3.03
CA ARG A 38 -1.22 3.11 3.60
C ARG A 38 -1.72 4.50 3.97
N ILE A 39 -2.56 5.11 3.13
CA ILE A 39 -3.20 6.40 3.43
C ILE A 39 -4.03 6.30 4.71
N GLU A 40 -4.90 5.29 4.80
CA GLU A 40 -5.79 5.12 5.95
C GLU A 40 -5.01 4.76 7.23
N ILE A 41 -3.99 3.91 7.15
CA ILE A 41 -3.09 3.63 8.28
C ILE A 41 -2.37 4.91 8.70
N GLY A 42 -1.91 5.66 7.70
CA GLY A 42 -1.43 7.02 7.77
C GLY A 42 -2.21 7.91 8.71
N GLU A 43 -3.44 8.16 8.30
CA GLU A 43 -4.40 9.02 8.97
C GLU A 43 -4.83 8.45 10.32
N MET A 44 -5.01 7.13 10.41
CA MET A 44 -5.37 6.49 11.66
C MET A 44 -4.28 6.70 12.72
N MET A 45 -3.00 6.55 12.37
CA MET A 45 -1.90 6.87 13.28
C MET A 45 -1.85 8.37 13.59
N MET A 46 -1.97 9.26 12.60
CA MET A 46 -1.97 10.71 12.86
C MET A 46 -3.08 11.10 13.84
N ASN A 47 -4.31 10.64 13.60
CA ASN A 47 -5.44 10.91 14.50
C ASN A 47 -5.23 10.28 15.88
N TYR A 48 -4.65 9.09 15.94
CA TYR A 48 -4.35 8.40 17.20
C TYR A 48 -3.32 9.13 18.05
N PHE A 49 -2.29 9.71 17.43
CA PHE A 49 -1.25 10.47 18.14
C PHE A 49 -1.61 11.95 18.34
N GLN A 50 -2.46 12.54 17.50
CA GLN A 50 -3.00 13.89 17.70
C GLN A 50 -4.07 13.95 18.79
N GLY A 51 -4.89 12.90 18.92
CA GLY A 51 -5.92 12.76 19.96
C GLY A 51 -5.54 11.86 21.13
N GLY A 52 -4.33 11.28 21.11
CA GLY A 52 -3.82 10.40 22.16
C GLY A 52 -3.40 11.17 23.41
N PRO A 53 -3.10 10.45 24.52
CA PRO A 53 -2.68 11.09 25.77
C PRO A 53 -1.54 12.07 25.50
N GLN A 54 -1.77 13.34 25.84
CA GLN A 54 -0.75 14.37 25.86
C GLN A 54 0.24 14.00 26.96
N PHE A 55 1.18 13.11 26.65
CA PHE A 55 2.34 12.94 27.49
C PHE A 55 3.04 14.30 27.53
N ALA A 56 3.31 14.81 28.74
CA ALA A 56 3.98 16.09 28.89
C ALA A 56 5.28 16.09 28.08
N GLU A 57 5.69 17.25 27.59
CA GLU A 57 6.88 17.40 26.75
C GLU A 57 8.09 16.71 27.41
N GLY A 58 8.63 15.66 26.77
CA GLY A 58 9.75 14.86 27.30
C GLY A 58 9.37 13.61 28.12
N GLN A 59 8.09 13.34 28.36
CA GLN A 59 7.64 12.16 29.08
C GLN A 59 7.43 10.98 28.11
N ARG A 60 8.29 9.96 28.22
CA ARG A 60 8.13 8.72 27.47
C ARG A 60 7.03 7.88 28.15
N PRO A 61 6.07 7.29 27.39
CA PRO A 61 5.08 6.40 27.99
C PRO A 61 5.78 5.27 28.76
N SER A 62 5.17 4.82 29.86
CA SER A 62 5.69 3.67 30.59
C SER A 62 5.70 2.41 29.69
N PRO A 63 6.51 1.39 29.98
CA PRO A 63 6.52 0.15 29.21
C PRO A 63 5.14 -0.52 29.10
N GLU A 64 4.34 -0.43 30.15
CA GLU A 64 2.96 -0.93 30.17
C GLU A 64 2.05 -0.11 29.26
N GLN A 65 2.14 1.23 29.31
CA GLN A 65 1.40 2.11 28.41
C GLN A 65 1.80 1.91 26.94
N MET A 66 3.09 1.68 26.65
CA MET A 66 3.56 1.34 25.30
C MET A 66 2.97 0.01 24.83
N LYS A 67 2.83 -0.97 25.72
CA LYS A 67 2.24 -2.28 25.40
C LYS A 67 0.73 -2.16 25.11
N GLU A 68 -0.01 -1.40 25.91
CA GLU A 68 -1.43 -1.14 25.70
C GLU A 68 -1.67 -0.34 24.41
N MET A 69 -0.89 0.71 24.20
CA MET A 69 -0.93 1.51 22.98
C MET A 69 -0.63 0.65 21.74
N GLY A 70 0.39 -0.22 21.82
CA GLY A 70 0.70 -1.18 20.77
C GLY A 70 -0.45 -2.16 20.49
N ALA A 71 -1.13 -2.65 21.53
CA ALA A 71 -2.26 -3.56 21.37
C ALA A 71 -3.48 -2.87 20.72
N ASP A 72 -3.79 -1.64 21.13
CA ASP A 72 -4.88 -0.84 20.55
C ASP A 72 -4.58 -0.46 19.09
N ILE A 73 -3.34 -0.02 18.79
CA ILE A 73 -2.88 0.20 17.42
C ILE A 73 -3.05 -1.07 16.59
N ASN A 74 -2.64 -2.23 17.12
CA ASN A 74 -2.71 -3.49 16.40
C ASN A 74 -4.17 -3.93 16.12
N ALA A 75 -5.08 -3.72 17.07
CA ALA A 75 -6.51 -3.99 16.89
C ALA A 75 -7.15 -3.07 15.83
N LYS A 76 -6.86 -1.77 15.88
CA LYS A 76 -7.31 -0.80 14.88
C LYS A 76 -6.74 -1.09 13.50
N LEU A 77 -5.45 -1.43 13.43
CA LEU A 77 -4.77 -1.80 12.19
C LEU A 77 -5.37 -3.07 11.58
N THR A 78 -5.64 -4.10 12.39
CA THR A 78 -6.31 -5.34 11.94
C THR A 78 -7.67 -5.03 11.32
N THR A 79 -8.47 -4.21 12.01
CA THR A 79 -9.82 -3.82 11.56
C THR A 79 -9.77 -3.01 10.26
N LEU A 80 -8.80 -2.12 10.12
CA LEU A 80 -8.61 -1.29 8.93
C LEU A 80 -8.18 -2.14 7.74
N LEU A 81 -7.15 -2.97 7.90
CA LEU A 81 -6.66 -3.84 6.84
C LEU A 81 -7.70 -4.87 6.38
N ALA A 82 -8.55 -5.36 7.29
CA ALA A 82 -9.65 -6.26 6.94
C ALA A 82 -10.62 -5.64 5.92
N LYS A 83 -10.82 -4.31 5.91
CA LYS A 83 -11.64 -3.61 4.90
C LYS A 83 -11.08 -3.76 3.48
N HIS A 84 -9.77 -3.95 3.39
CA HIS A 84 -9.02 -4.13 2.15
C HIS A 84 -8.75 -5.62 1.86
N ASN A 85 -9.38 -6.55 2.58
CA ASN A 85 -9.10 -8.00 2.56
C ASN A 85 -7.62 -8.34 2.82
N LEU A 86 -6.94 -7.51 3.61
CA LEU A 86 -5.54 -7.71 3.99
C LEU A 86 -5.42 -8.09 5.46
N THR A 87 -4.45 -8.94 5.78
CA THR A 87 -3.98 -9.09 7.16
C THR A 87 -2.75 -8.23 7.40
N ILE A 88 -2.40 -8.00 8.67
CA ILE A 88 -1.16 -7.29 9.02
C ILE A 88 0.07 -8.02 8.46
N ALA A 89 0.07 -9.35 8.50
CA ALA A 89 1.18 -10.15 7.98
C ALA A 89 1.33 -9.96 6.47
N ASP A 90 0.22 -10.03 5.72
CA ASP A 90 0.22 -9.86 4.26
C ASP A 90 0.64 -8.44 3.89
N TYR A 91 0.09 -7.44 4.56
CA TYR A 91 0.46 -6.05 4.32
C TYR A 91 1.94 -5.82 4.59
N ARG A 92 2.50 -6.33 5.70
CA ARG A 92 3.93 -6.16 6.01
C ARG A 92 4.85 -6.90 5.04
N LYS A 93 4.40 -8.05 4.54
CA LYS A 93 5.17 -8.85 3.58
C LYS A 93 5.20 -8.23 2.19
N ARG A 94 4.04 -7.78 1.69
CA ARG A 94 3.86 -7.29 0.31
C ARG A 94 4.10 -5.79 0.16
N SER A 95 3.88 -4.98 1.20
CA SER A 95 4.05 -3.53 1.10
C SER A 95 5.46 -3.10 0.64
N PRO A 96 6.59 -3.72 1.08
CA PRO A 96 7.90 -3.32 0.57
C PRO A 96 8.06 -3.54 -0.93
N GLU A 97 7.49 -4.61 -1.47
CA GLU A 97 7.53 -4.93 -2.90
C GLU A 97 6.67 -3.94 -3.70
N ILE A 98 5.45 -3.67 -3.24
CA ILE A 98 4.52 -2.71 -3.89
C ILE A 98 5.08 -1.29 -3.87
N PHE A 99 5.63 -0.84 -2.73
CA PHE A 99 6.17 0.52 -2.61
C PHE A 99 7.60 0.67 -3.13
N ALA A 100 8.27 -0.42 -3.51
CA ALA A 100 9.52 -0.36 -4.26
C ALA A 100 9.30 0.09 -5.72
N ASP A 101 8.13 -0.22 -6.30
CA ASP A 101 7.72 0.30 -7.60
C ASP A 101 7.16 1.73 -7.48
N ASP A 102 8.08 2.67 -7.28
CA ASP A 102 7.75 4.09 -7.17
C ASP A 102 7.11 4.63 -8.46
N ALA A 103 7.42 4.06 -9.63
CA ALA A 103 6.83 4.47 -10.90
C ALA A 103 5.36 4.11 -10.98
N ALA A 104 5.00 2.87 -10.61
CA ALA A 104 3.61 2.42 -10.61
C ALA A 104 2.77 3.12 -9.52
N VAL A 105 3.33 3.31 -8.32
CA VAL A 105 2.67 4.07 -7.24
C VAL A 105 2.44 5.53 -7.67
N LYS A 106 3.45 6.20 -8.25
CA LYS A 106 3.29 7.57 -8.76
C LYS A 106 2.29 7.63 -9.91
N GLY A 107 2.30 6.65 -10.81
CA GLY A 107 1.33 6.54 -11.90
C GLY A 107 -0.10 6.50 -11.38
N PHE A 108 -0.36 5.63 -10.40
CA PHE A 108 -1.65 5.56 -9.72
C PHE A 108 -2.02 6.88 -9.04
N LEU A 109 -1.14 7.44 -8.20
CA LEU A 109 -1.41 8.69 -7.48
C LEU A 109 -1.67 9.88 -8.42
N ASN A 110 -1.00 9.95 -9.56
CA ASN A 110 -1.24 11.00 -10.56
C ASN A 110 -2.65 10.89 -11.19
N GLY A 111 -3.21 9.68 -11.28
CA GLY A 111 -4.60 9.46 -11.68
C GLY A 111 -5.62 9.76 -10.57
N HIS A 112 -5.17 9.89 -9.32
CA HIS A 112 -6.02 10.10 -8.14
C HIS A 112 -5.54 11.29 -7.30
N PRO A 113 -5.82 12.54 -7.72
CA PRO A 113 -5.26 13.74 -7.08
C PRO A 113 -5.64 13.88 -5.59
N ASP A 114 -6.83 13.41 -5.19
CA ASP A 114 -7.23 13.41 -3.78
C ASP A 114 -6.42 12.43 -2.93
N LEU A 115 -6.15 11.23 -3.47
CA LEU A 115 -5.31 10.23 -2.79
C LEU A 115 -3.86 10.69 -2.73
N LYS A 116 -3.36 11.34 -3.79
CA LYS A 116 -2.02 11.94 -3.82
C LYS A 116 -1.80 12.94 -2.70
N LYS A 117 -2.71 13.90 -2.52
CA LYS A 117 -2.62 14.89 -1.44
C LYS A 117 -2.56 14.23 -0.06
N ARG A 118 -3.43 13.24 0.18
CA ARG A 118 -3.48 12.52 1.46
C ARG A 118 -2.21 11.69 1.69
N TYR A 119 -1.70 11.03 0.65
CA TYR A 119 -0.47 10.25 0.69
C TYR A 119 0.77 11.10 0.96
N GLU A 120 0.89 12.26 0.31
CA GLU A 120 1.98 13.22 0.51
C GLU A 120 1.93 13.92 1.87
N ALA A 121 0.73 14.10 2.44
CA ALA A 121 0.54 14.65 3.77
C ALA A 121 0.93 13.68 4.91
N LEU A 122 1.11 12.39 4.61
CA LEU A 122 1.50 11.42 5.62
C LEU A 122 2.95 11.63 6.07
N PRO A 123 3.26 11.44 7.37
CA PRO A 123 4.64 11.40 7.85
C PRO A 123 5.29 10.05 7.46
N LEU A 124 5.52 9.84 6.15
CA LEU A 124 6.01 8.58 5.58
C LEU A 124 7.35 8.15 6.19
N ASP A 125 8.19 9.10 6.60
CA ASP A 125 9.46 8.85 7.31
C ASP A 125 9.28 8.13 8.65
N ARG A 126 8.16 8.38 9.35
CA ARG A 126 7.83 7.71 10.62
C ARG A 126 7.14 6.36 10.42
N MET A 127 6.63 6.09 9.22
CA MET A 127 5.82 4.90 8.93
C MET A 127 6.60 3.77 8.26
N GLY A 128 7.93 3.77 8.36
CA GLY A 128 8.76 2.69 7.84
C GLY A 128 8.68 2.56 6.32
N ARG A 129 8.98 3.65 5.59
CA ARG A 129 9.40 3.52 4.19
C ARG A 129 10.68 2.70 4.22
N GLY A 130 10.62 1.44 3.79
CA GLY A 130 11.76 0.51 3.75
C GLY A 130 12.80 0.92 2.69
N GLY A 131 13.38 2.11 2.86
CA GLY A 131 14.30 2.73 1.93
C GLY A 131 15.22 3.66 2.72
N SER A 132 16.45 3.19 2.91
CA SER A 132 17.58 3.96 3.41
C SER A 132 17.78 5.24 2.60
N THR A 133 17.35 6.38 3.12
CA THR A 133 17.95 7.68 2.81
C THR A 133 18.15 8.49 4.08
N GLY A 134 18.77 7.85 5.08
CA GLY A 134 19.46 8.53 6.18
C GLY A 134 20.94 8.69 5.85
N ARG A 135 21.28 9.46 4.80
CA ARG A 135 22.60 10.10 4.72
C ARG A 135 22.50 11.42 5.45
N GLY A 136 22.73 11.36 6.76
CA GLY A 136 23.08 12.55 7.53
C GLY A 136 24.49 12.97 7.12
N TYR A 137 24.61 14.20 6.64
CA TYR A 137 25.80 15.02 6.80
C TYR A 137 25.48 16.06 7.86
#